data_AF-A0A833LQQ6-F1
#
_entry.id   AF-A0A833LQQ6-F1
#
_cell.length_a   1.000
_cell.length_b   1.000
_cell.length_c   1.000
_cell.angle_alpha   90.00
_cell.angle_beta   90.00
_cell.angle_gamma   90.00
#
_symmetry.space_group_name_H-M   'P 1'
#
loop_
_entity.id
_entity.type
_entity.pdbx_description
1 polymer ?
#
loop_
_entity_poly.entity_id
_entity_poly.type
_entity_poly.pdbx_seq_one_letter_code
_entity_poly.pdbx_strand_id
1 'polypeptide(L)'
;VEIVLAYNAEWRGFANYYALADDVKRKLNKGGYFALFSCVKTIAAKHRTSARSVFARLRRGMDFFIRFEVGDETRAIKLWQLKDLRQHVRTWGGVDNPRSAQFVFSRTELVERLNARQCERCGREDLPCEIHHVRRVAEMQYAGLSRHMQAARQRKRVVLCVACHNSIHAGQPTYRQRRIARSRGEPDALKGARPVRRGAEQCSL
;
A
#
# COMPACT_ATOMS: atom_id res chain seq x y z
N VAL A 1 -44.44 2.09 29.14
CA VAL A 1 -43.00 1.82 29.34
C VAL A 1 -42.59 0.52 28.63
N GLU A 2 -43.33 -0.57 28.81
CA GLU A 2 -43.06 -1.90 28.22
C GLU A 2 -42.74 -1.91 26.72
N ILE A 3 -43.54 -1.22 25.89
CA ILE A 3 -43.31 -1.15 24.42
C ILE A 3 -41.85 -0.77 24.11
N VAL A 4 -41.31 0.23 24.81
CA VAL A 4 -39.96 0.72 24.53
C VAL A 4 -38.87 -0.15 25.12
N LEU A 5 -39.15 -0.84 26.23
CA LEU A 5 -38.23 -1.85 26.74
C LEU A 5 -38.10 -3.03 25.77
N ALA A 6 -39.22 -3.51 25.23
CA ALA A 6 -39.24 -4.57 24.22
C ALA A 6 -38.47 -4.15 22.96
N TYR A 7 -38.82 -3.00 22.37
CA TYR A 7 -38.11 -2.47 21.20
C TYR A 7 -36.62 -2.26 21.44
N ASN A 8 -36.24 -1.75 22.62
CA ASN A 8 -34.84 -1.59 22.98
C ASN A 8 -34.13 -2.94 23.05
N ALA A 9 -34.74 -3.96 23.65
CA ALA A 9 -34.15 -5.29 23.76
C ALA A 9 -33.97 -5.94 22.38
N GLU A 10 -35.02 -5.91 21.55
CA GLU A 10 -35.02 -6.46 20.19
C GLU A 10 -33.99 -5.78 19.29
N TRP A 11 -34.05 -4.45 19.19
CA TRP A 11 -33.18 -3.69 18.28
C TRP A 11 -31.72 -3.77 18.70
N ARG A 12 -31.44 -3.74 20.01
CA ARG A 12 -30.09 -3.92 20.55
C ARG A 12 -29.57 -5.34 20.28
N GLY A 13 -30.40 -6.36 20.49
CA GLY A 13 -30.05 -7.76 20.21
C GLY A 13 -29.73 -7.98 18.74
N PHE A 14 -30.58 -7.47 17.85
CA PHE A 14 -30.39 -7.55 16.41
C PHE A 14 -29.10 -6.86 15.96
N ALA A 15 -28.84 -5.64 16.43
CA ALA A 15 -27.63 -4.91 16.09
C ALA A 15 -26.35 -5.58 16.63
N ASN A 16 -26.41 -6.17 17.83
CA ASN A 16 -25.29 -6.92 18.42
C ASN A 16 -25.00 -8.21 17.65
N TYR A 17 -26.02 -8.91 17.17
CA TYR A 17 -25.85 -10.11 16.35
C TYR A 17 -25.04 -9.82 15.08
N TYR A 18 -25.35 -8.70 14.40
CA TYR A 18 -24.61 -8.27 13.21
C TYR A 18 -23.35 -7.44 13.50
N ALA A 19 -22.98 -7.22 14.76
CA ALA A 19 -21.84 -6.39 15.14
C ALA A 19 -20.48 -6.97 14.70
N LEU A 20 -20.45 -8.20 14.21
CA LEU A 20 -19.26 -8.83 13.62
C LEU A 20 -18.89 -8.26 12.24
N ALA A 21 -19.86 -7.69 11.51
CA ALA A 21 -19.59 -7.12 10.20
C ALA A 21 -19.02 -5.69 10.31
N ASP A 22 -17.93 -5.41 9.61
CA ASP A 22 -17.24 -4.12 9.65
C ASP A 22 -18.14 -2.94 9.23
N ASP A 23 -19.07 -3.17 8.31
CA ASP A 23 -19.96 -2.13 7.77
C ASP A 23 -21.38 -2.15 8.35
N VAL A 24 -21.58 -2.82 9.49
CA VAL A 24 -22.88 -2.96 10.18
C VAL A 24 -23.59 -1.62 10.37
N LYS A 25 -22.90 -0.56 10.83
CA LYS A 25 -23.51 0.76 11.07
C LYS A 25 -24.05 1.38 9.78
N ARG A 26 -23.36 1.16 8.66
CA ARG A 26 -23.77 1.67 7.34
C ARG A 26 -24.96 0.87 6.81
N LYS A 27 -24.92 -0.45 6.89
CA LYS A 27 -25.96 -1.34 6.35
C LYS A 27 -27.25 -1.27 7.16
N LEU A 28 -27.15 -1.17 8.49
CA LEU A 28 -28.32 -1.13 9.38
C LEU A 28 -28.90 0.27 9.57
N ASN A 29 -28.33 1.32 8.97
CA ASN A 29 -28.82 2.70 9.16
C ASN A 29 -30.31 2.84 8.77
N LYS A 30 -30.70 2.28 7.61
CA LYS A 30 -32.10 2.25 7.16
C LYS A 30 -32.98 1.41 8.10
N GLY A 31 -32.45 0.29 8.60
CA GLY A 31 -33.13 -0.55 9.59
C GLY A 31 -33.42 0.19 10.90
N GLY A 32 -32.45 0.96 11.40
CA GLY A 32 -32.62 1.77 12.61
C GLY A 32 -33.69 2.85 12.47
N TYR A 33 -33.81 3.44 11.28
CA TYR A 33 -34.90 4.36 10.96
C TYR A 33 -36.27 3.68 11.05
N PHE A 34 -36.43 2.49 10.44
CA PHE A 34 -37.69 1.74 10.49
C PHE A 34 -38.02 1.23 11.90
N ALA A 35 -37.03 0.77 12.66
CA ALA A 35 -37.22 0.35 14.05
C ALA A 35 -37.72 1.51 14.93
N LEU A 36 -37.10 2.70 14.81
CA LEU A 36 -37.55 3.89 15.52
C LEU A 36 -38.96 4.32 15.09
N PHE A 37 -39.22 4.36 13.79
CA PHE A 37 -40.50 4.83 13.27
C PHE A 37 -41.65 3.88 13.61
N SER A 38 -41.42 2.56 13.56
CA SER A 38 -42.41 1.56 13.98
C SER A 38 -42.73 1.71 15.47
N CYS A 39 -41.72 1.80 16.35
CA CYS A 39 -41.93 2.04 17.77
C CYS A 39 -42.76 3.31 18.03
N VAL A 40 -42.42 4.43 17.37
CA VAL A 40 -43.14 5.69 17.53
C VAL A 40 -44.58 5.60 17.01
N LYS A 41 -44.82 4.91 15.89
CA LYS A 41 -46.16 4.68 15.36
C LYS A 41 -47.01 3.83 16.31
N THR A 42 -46.44 2.81 16.93
CA THR A 42 -47.13 1.99 17.94
C THR A 42 -47.53 2.82 19.16
N ILE A 43 -46.63 3.69 19.65
CA ILE A 43 -46.93 4.62 20.75
C ILE A 43 -48.03 5.62 20.33
N ALA A 44 -47.92 6.18 19.13
CA ALA A 44 -48.89 7.14 18.61
C ALA A 44 -50.30 6.53 18.51
N ALA A 45 -50.41 5.30 18.01
CA ALA A 45 -51.67 4.56 17.96
C ALA A 45 -52.25 4.32 19.36
N LYS A 46 -51.42 3.89 20.32
CA LYS A 46 -51.83 3.69 21.72
C LYS A 46 -52.42 4.96 22.35
N HIS A 47 -51.81 6.10 22.09
CA HIS A 47 -52.26 7.39 22.62
C HIS A 47 -53.27 8.13 21.73
N ARG A 48 -53.69 7.55 20.59
CA ARG A 48 -54.55 8.22 19.58
C ARG A 48 -54.01 9.59 19.17
N THR A 49 -52.70 9.69 18.97
CA THR A 49 -52.00 10.93 18.59
C THR A 49 -51.27 10.75 17.26
N SER A 50 -50.76 11.85 16.70
CA SER A 50 -49.90 11.78 15.52
C SER A 50 -48.48 11.36 15.89
N ALA A 51 -47.81 10.61 15.00
CA ALA A 51 -46.41 10.25 15.18
C ALA A 51 -45.50 11.48 15.35
N ARG A 52 -45.85 12.61 14.70
CA ARG A 52 -45.13 13.88 14.84
C ARG A 52 -45.19 14.42 16.27
N SER A 53 -46.37 14.40 16.90
CA SER A 53 -46.54 14.79 18.30
C SER A 53 -45.71 13.92 19.23
N VAL A 54 -45.72 12.60 19.01
CA VAL A 54 -44.90 11.67 19.79
C VAL A 54 -43.41 11.92 19.59
N PHE A 55 -42.92 12.10 18.36
CA PHE A 55 -41.53 12.45 18.11
C PHE A 55 -41.11 13.73 18.81
N ALA A 56 -41.95 14.78 18.77
CA ALA A 56 -41.67 16.04 19.47
C ALA A 56 -41.58 15.84 20.99
N ARG A 57 -42.49 15.03 21.57
CA ARG A 57 -42.50 14.71 23.01
C ARG A 57 -41.29 13.90 23.46
N LEU A 58 -40.81 12.97 22.61
CA LEU A 58 -39.69 12.08 22.95
C LEU A 58 -38.32 12.73 22.74
N ARG A 59 -38.21 13.71 21.84
CA ARG A 59 -36.92 14.25 21.42
C ARG A 59 -36.27 15.09 22.52
N ARG A 60 -35.01 14.77 22.83
CA ARG A 60 -34.09 15.63 23.60
C ARG A 60 -32.75 15.69 22.90
N GLY A 61 -32.45 16.85 22.31
CA GLY A 61 -31.25 17.04 21.49
C GLY A 61 -31.23 16.07 20.31
N MET A 62 -30.24 15.18 20.31
CA MET A 62 -30.05 14.14 19.29
C MET A 62 -30.64 12.77 19.67
N ASP A 63 -31.17 12.63 20.87
CA ASP A 63 -31.66 11.37 21.43
C ASP A 63 -33.17 11.41 21.72
N PHE A 64 -33.76 10.24 21.95
CA PHE A 64 -35.17 10.09 22.27
C PHE A 64 -35.33 9.43 23.63
N PHE A 65 -36.18 9.99 24.49
CA PHE A 65 -36.39 9.52 25.85
C PHE A 65 -37.89 9.43 26.17
N ILE A 66 -38.26 8.38 26.92
CA ILE A 66 -39.57 8.28 27.55
C ILE A 66 -39.41 8.60 29.02
N ARG A 67 -40.15 9.61 29.48
CA ARG A 67 -40.28 9.95 30.89
C ARG A 67 -41.51 9.27 31.46
N PHE A 68 -41.39 8.76 32.68
CA PHE A 68 -42.48 8.20 33.46
C PHE A 68 -42.19 8.47 34.94
N GLU A 69 -43.23 8.62 35.72
CA GLU A 69 -43.13 8.88 37.15
C GLU A 69 -43.22 7.55 37.91
N VAL A 70 -42.32 7.35 38.85
CA VAL A 70 -42.32 6.20 39.77
C VAL A 70 -42.27 6.79 41.17
N GLY A 71 -43.44 6.90 41.82
CA GLY A 71 -43.57 7.71 43.04
C GLY A 71 -43.26 9.18 42.74
N ASP A 72 -42.45 9.81 43.58
CA ASP A 72 -42.01 11.21 43.42
C ASP A 72 -40.82 11.40 42.46
N GLU A 73 -40.23 10.31 41.95
CA GLU A 73 -39.09 10.38 41.05
C GLU A 73 -39.51 10.27 39.58
N THR A 74 -39.12 11.26 38.76
CA THR A 74 -39.25 11.13 37.31
C THR A 74 -38.08 10.32 36.74
N ARG A 75 -38.37 9.11 36.24
CA ARG A 75 -37.39 8.27 35.54
C ARG A 75 -37.50 8.47 34.03
N ALA A 76 -36.38 8.28 33.33
CA ALA A 76 -36.31 8.39 31.89
C ALA A 76 -35.60 7.18 31.28
N ILE A 77 -36.21 6.57 30.26
CA ILE A 77 -35.60 5.50 29.45
C ILE A 77 -35.21 6.07 28.09
N LYS A 78 -33.94 5.92 27.74
CA LYS A 78 -33.43 6.24 26.41
C LYS A 78 -33.86 5.16 25.40
N LEU A 79 -34.36 5.59 24.24
CA LEU A 79 -34.52 4.73 23.06
C LEU A 79 -33.13 4.45 22.47
N TRP A 80 -32.77 3.18 22.41
CA TRP A 80 -31.48 2.73 21.92
C TRP A 80 -31.39 2.96 20.40
N GLN A 81 -30.30 3.58 19.96
CA GLN A 81 -30.06 3.86 18.55
C GLN A 81 -28.79 3.16 18.07
N LEU A 82 -28.67 2.99 16.75
CA LEU A 82 -27.51 2.31 16.15
C LEU A 82 -26.17 3.00 16.45
N LYS A 83 -26.17 4.31 16.74
CA LYS A 83 -24.99 5.06 17.20
C LYS A 83 -24.49 4.60 18.58
N ASP A 84 -25.37 4.04 19.41
CA ASP A 84 -25.03 3.50 20.73
C ASP A 84 -24.41 2.09 20.63
N LEU A 85 -24.32 1.50 19.43
CA LEU A 85 -23.63 0.22 19.20
C LEU A 85 -22.12 0.39 19.38
N ARG A 86 -21.60 -0.32 20.39
CA ARG A 86 -20.17 -0.47 20.64
C ARG A 86 -19.68 -1.69 19.87
N GLN A 87 -18.82 -1.48 18.88
CA GLN A 87 -18.11 -2.56 18.22
C GLN A 87 -16.77 -2.75 18.92
N HIS A 88 -16.50 -3.97 19.36
CA HIS A 88 -15.18 -4.32 19.86
C HIS A 88 -14.29 -4.65 18.67
N VAL A 89 -13.18 -3.93 18.53
CA VAL A 89 -12.15 -4.26 17.54
C VAL A 89 -11.64 -5.65 17.90
N ARG A 90 -11.96 -6.64 17.07
CA ARG A 90 -11.41 -7.98 17.23
C ARG A 90 -10.02 -7.97 16.62
N THR A 91 -9.00 -7.83 17.46
CA THR A 91 -7.65 -8.24 17.10
C THR A 91 -7.64 -9.75 17.03
N TRP A 92 -7.83 -10.29 15.84
CA TRP A 92 -7.41 -11.65 15.55
C TRP A 92 -5.89 -11.69 15.81
N GLY A 93 -5.42 -12.62 16.65
CA GLY A 93 -3.99 -12.87 16.77
C GLY A 93 -3.39 -13.11 15.39
N GLY A 94 -2.08 -12.90 15.22
CA GLY A 94 -1.39 -13.08 13.93
C GLY A 94 -1.44 -14.52 13.43
N VAL A 95 -2.61 -14.95 12.98
CA VAL A 95 -2.88 -16.19 12.26
C VAL A 95 -2.73 -15.84 10.80
N ASP A 96 -1.83 -16.52 10.12
CA ASP A 96 -1.51 -16.29 8.71
C ASP A 96 -1.13 -14.84 8.41
N ASN A 97 -0.16 -14.29 9.15
CA ASN A 97 0.56 -13.10 8.66
C ASN A 97 1.58 -13.59 7.62
N PRO A 98 1.30 -13.58 6.31
CA PRO A 98 2.33 -13.89 5.33
C PRO A 98 3.46 -12.92 5.58
N ARG A 99 4.68 -13.44 5.72
CA ARG A 99 5.90 -12.65 5.93
C ARG A 99 6.19 -11.86 4.65
N SER A 100 5.39 -10.82 4.42
CA SER A 100 5.35 -9.94 3.27
C SER A 100 5.31 -10.62 1.89
N ALA A 101 4.67 -9.98 0.92
CA ALA A 101 4.76 -10.34 -0.50
C ALA A 101 6.17 -10.04 -1.05
N GLN A 102 7.24 -10.57 -0.43
CA GLN A 102 8.61 -10.45 -0.93
C GLN A 102 8.76 -11.08 -2.32
N PHE A 103 7.81 -11.94 -2.69
CA PHE A 103 7.75 -12.61 -3.99
C PHE A 103 7.57 -11.69 -5.19
N VAL A 104 7.15 -10.43 -5.02
CA VAL A 104 6.84 -9.54 -6.15
C VAL A 104 7.99 -8.58 -6.52
N PHE A 105 9.04 -8.50 -5.69
CA PHE A 105 10.19 -7.62 -5.95
C PHE A 105 11.39 -8.34 -6.57
N SER A 106 11.38 -9.68 -6.60
CA SER A 106 12.41 -10.48 -7.26
C SER A 106 11.83 -11.15 -8.50
N ARG A 107 12.19 -10.64 -9.68
CA ARG A 107 12.14 -11.48 -10.88
C ARG A 107 13.29 -12.48 -10.76
N THR A 108 12.98 -13.77 -10.78
CA THR A 108 14.02 -14.79 -10.87
C THR A 108 14.69 -14.67 -12.25
N GLU A 109 15.93 -14.18 -12.29
CA GLU A 109 16.77 -14.02 -13.50
C GLU A 109 17.18 -15.38 -14.13
N LEU A 110 16.49 -16.48 -13.79
CA LEU A 110 16.83 -17.85 -14.19
C LEU A 110 16.75 -18.04 -15.70
N VAL A 111 15.67 -17.57 -16.33
CA VAL A 111 15.49 -17.67 -17.79
C VAL A 111 16.56 -16.86 -18.53
N GLU A 112 16.90 -15.69 -17.99
CA GLU A 112 17.92 -14.84 -18.60
C GLU A 112 19.33 -15.44 -18.45
N ARG A 113 19.63 -16.08 -17.31
CA ARG A 113 20.87 -16.86 -17.12
C ARG A 113 20.97 -18.04 -18.10
N LEU A 114 19.86 -18.72 -18.37
CA LEU A 114 19.82 -19.81 -19.35
C LEU A 114 20.02 -19.30 -20.80
N ASN A 115 19.64 -18.06 -21.09
CA ASN A 115 19.79 -17.43 -22.40
C ASN A 115 21.15 -16.74 -22.61
N ALA A 116 21.94 -16.55 -21.56
CA ALA A 116 23.25 -15.94 -21.61
C ALA A 116 24.30 -16.89 -22.24
N ARG A 117 24.42 -16.86 -23.57
CA ARG A 117 25.33 -17.77 -24.31
C ARG A 117 26.61 -17.12 -24.81
N GLN A 118 26.64 -15.79 -24.94
CA GLN A 118 27.78 -15.06 -25.50
C GLN A 118 28.15 -13.89 -24.60
N CYS A 119 29.44 -13.76 -24.28
CA CYS A 119 29.96 -12.63 -23.52
C CYS A 119 30.02 -11.35 -24.37
N GLU A 120 29.31 -10.29 -23.98
CA GLU A 120 29.30 -9.00 -24.71
C GLU A 120 30.66 -8.28 -24.69
N ARG A 121 31.56 -8.62 -23.74
CA ARG A 121 32.88 -7.99 -23.59
C ARG A 121 33.97 -8.66 -24.42
N CYS A 122 33.97 -9.98 -24.53
CA CYS A 122 35.03 -10.73 -25.22
C CYS A 122 34.53 -11.58 -26.40
N GLY A 123 33.21 -11.64 -26.65
CA GLY A 123 32.60 -12.38 -27.76
C GLY A 123 32.65 -13.90 -27.63
N ARG A 124 33.10 -14.42 -26.49
CA ARG A 124 33.26 -15.86 -26.26
C ARG A 124 31.94 -16.54 -25.90
N GLU A 125 31.74 -17.74 -26.44
CA GLU A 125 30.55 -18.59 -26.24
C GLU A 125 30.88 -19.92 -25.54
N ASP A 126 32.16 -20.23 -25.39
CA ASP A 126 32.70 -21.46 -24.81
C ASP A 126 32.65 -21.49 -23.27
N LEU A 127 32.40 -20.35 -22.64
CA LEU A 127 32.46 -20.19 -21.19
C LEU A 127 31.09 -19.91 -20.58
N PRO A 128 30.81 -20.41 -19.36
CA PRO A 128 29.58 -20.07 -18.65
C PRO A 128 29.49 -18.55 -18.46
N CYS A 129 28.38 -17.98 -18.87
CA CYS A 129 28.12 -16.56 -18.80
C CYS A 129 27.10 -16.24 -17.69
N GLU A 130 27.34 -15.14 -16.99
CA GLU A 130 26.52 -14.62 -15.91
C GLU A 130 26.05 -13.20 -16.24
N ILE A 131 24.90 -12.82 -15.71
CA ILE A 131 24.34 -11.48 -15.87
C ILE A 131 24.96 -10.54 -14.85
N HIS A 132 25.62 -9.51 -15.35
CA HIS A 132 26.17 -8.44 -14.54
C HIS A 132 25.27 -7.20 -14.59
N HIS A 133 25.00 -6.61 -13.43
CA HIS A 133 24.35 -5.29 -13.37
C HIS A 133 25.41 -4.20 -13.48
N VAL A 134 25.26 -3.29 -14.46
CA VAL A 134 26.24 -2.23 -14.76
C VAL A 134 26.46 -1.26 -13.60
N ARG A 135 25.43 -1.05 -12.76
CA ARG A 135 25.50 -0.17 -11.59
C ARG A 135 24.95 -0.88 -10.37
N ARG A 136 25.62 -0.69 -9.23
CA ARG A 136 25.14 -1.23 -7.95
C ARG A 136 24.03 -0.34 -7.42
N VAL A 137 22.98 -0.95 -6.89
CA VAL A 137 21.88 -0.20 -6.25
C VAL A 137 22.33 0.51 -4.99
N ALA A 138 23.33 -0.04 -4.30
CA ALA A 138 24.02 0.60 -3.19
C ALA A 138 24.77 1.89 -3.57
N GLU A 139 24.99 2.20 -4.85
CA GLU A 139 25.57 3.49 -5.26
C GLU A 139 24.49 4.60 -5.36
N MET A 140 23.21 4.24 -5.23
CA MET A 140 22.08 5.16 -5.43
C MET A 140 21.39 5.56 -4.11
N GLN A 141 22.15 5.58 -3.00
CA GLN A 141 21.64 5.78 -1.62
C GLN A 141 21.00 7.16 -1.41
N TYR A 142 21.44 8.16 -2.16
CA TYR A 142 20.96 9.55 -2.08
C TYR A 142 19.80 9.86 -3.05
N ALA A 143 19.23 8.86 -3.72
CA ALA A 143 18.10 9.06 -4.62
C ALA A 143 16.77 8.80 -3.91
N GLY A 144 15.77 9.67 -4.15
CA GLY A 144 14.41 9.48 -3.63
C GLY A 144 13.79 8.14 -4.03
N LEU A 145 12.82 7.66 -3.24
CA LEU A 145 12.20 6.34 -3.35
C LEU A 145 11.70 6.01 -4.77
N SER A 146 11.15 6.98 -5.50
CA SER A 146 10.68 6.80 -6.88
C SER A 146 11.81 6.45 -7.86
N ARG A 147 12.94 7.17 -7.78
CA ARG A 147 14.15 6.87 -8.56
C ARG A 147 14.77 5.54 -8.15
N HIS A 148 14.76 5.23 -6.86
CA HIS A 148 15.24 3.93 -6.36
C HIS A 148 14.41 2.77 -6.91
N MET A 149 13.08 2.88 -6.90
CA MET A 149 12.18 1.89 -7.50
C MET A 149 12.35 1.77 -9.01
N GLN A 150 12.54 2.88 -9.73
CA GLN A 150 12.76 2.84 -11.18
C GLN A 150 14.11 2.18 -11.50
N ALA A 151 15.16 2.56 -10.78
CA ALA A 151 16.48 1.96 -10.93
C ALA A 151 16.48 0.47 -10.57
N ALA A 152 15.71 0.05 -9.57
CA ALA A 152 15.55 -1.36 -9.22
C ALA A 152 14.82 -2.16 -10.31
N ARG A 153 13.82 -1.56 -10.97
CA ARG A 153 13.02 -2.21 -12.02
C ARG A 153 13.67 -2.19 -13.40
N GLN A 154 14.47 -1.18 -13.72
CA GLN A 154 15.07 -0.95 -15.05
C GLN A 154 16.61 -1.01 -14.99
N ARG A 155 17.17 -1.93 -14.20
CA ARG A 155 18.63 -2.10 -14.11
C ARG A 155 19.19 -2.49 -15.47
N LYS A 156 20.20 -1.75 -15.93
CA LYS A 156 20.97 -2.15 -17.12
C LYS A 156 21.76 -3.42 -16.80
N ARG A 157 21.57 -4.45 -17.63
CA ARG A 157 22.15 -5.79 -17.52
C ARG A 157 23.05 -6.05 -18.71
N VAL A 158 24.16 -6.75 -18.49
CA VAL A 158 25.15 -7.13 -19.52
C VAL A 158 25.55 -8.59 -19.27
N VAL A 159 25.64 -9.40 -20.33
CA VAL A 159 26.07 -10.79 -20.23
C VAL A 159 27.60 -10.90 -20.29
N LEU A 160 28.22 -11.52 -19.30
CA LEU A 160 29.68 -11.65 -19.19
C LEU A 160 30.11 -13.06 -18.81
N CYS A 161 31.23 -13.54 -19.36
CA CYS A 161 31.87 -14.74 -18.85
C CYS A 161 32.47 -14.49 -17.45
N VAL A 162 32.67 -15.55 -16.65
CA VAL A 162 33.19 -15.47 -15.27
C VAL A 162 34.48 -14.64 -15.16
N ALA A 163 35.42 -14.81 -16.11
CA ALA A 163 36.67 -14.05 -16.13
C ALA A 163 36.44 -12.54 -16.34
N CYS A 164 35.53 -12.18 -17.27
CA CYS A 164 35.16 -10.80 -17.51
C CYS A 164 34.38 -10.20 -16.32
N HIS A 165 33.48 -10.98 -15.72
CA HIS A 165 32.71 -10.59 -14.54
C HIS A 165 33.64 -10.19 -13.38
N ASN A 166 34.59 -11.07 -13.04
CA ASN A 166 35.57 -10.82 -11.99
C ASN A 166 36.49 -9.63 -12.30
N SER A 167 36.87 -9.45 -13.58
CA SER A 167 37.68 -8.30 -13.98
C SER A 167 36.97 -6.95 -13.76
N ILE A 168 35.63 -6.90 -13.87
CA ILE A 168 34.86 -5.67 -13.57
C ILE A 168 34.80 -5.43 -12.07
N HIS A 169 34.56 -6.47 -11.27
CA HIS A 169 34.59 -6.34 -9.81
C HIS A 169 35.95 -5.89 -9.28
N ALA A 170 37.03 -6.31 -9.93
CA ALA A 170 38.40 -5.90 -9.63
C ALA A 170 38.80 -4.53 -10.22
N GLY A 171 37.87 -3.81 -10.88
CA GLY A 171 38.13 -2.50 -11.47
C GLY A 171 39.10 -2.50 -12.65
N GLN A 172 39.31 -3.65 -13.32
CA GLN A 172 40.27 -3.74 -14.41
C GLN A 172 39.72 -3.12 -15.71
N PRO A 173 40.51 -2.23 -16.37
CA PRO A 173 40.10 -1.60 -17.61
C PRO A 173 39.86 -2.63 -18.71
N THR A 174 38.86 -2.36 -19.57
CA THR A 174 38.56 -3.19 -20.73
C THR A 174 39.76 -3.32 -21.66
N TYR A 175 39.84 -4.39 -22.46
CA TYR A 175 40.89 -4.56 -23.47
C TYR A 175 40.99 -3.33 -24.41
N ARG A 176 39.83 -2.72 -24.74
CA ARG A 176 39.75 -1.48 -25.52
C ARG A 176 40.36 -0.27 -24.79
N GLN A 177 40.10 -0.11 -23.50
CA GLN A 177 40.73 0.91 -22.66
C GLN A 177 42.24 0.67 -22.46
N ARG A 178 42.68 -0.57 -22.30
CA ARG A 178 44.11 -0.94 -22.24
C ARG A 178 44.82 -0.63 -23.56
N ARG A 179 44.18 -0.85 -24.71
CA ARG A 179 44.75 -0.55 -26.03
C ARG A 179 44.91 0.97 -26.25
N ILE A 180 43.94 1.77 -25.81
CA ILE A 180 43.99 3.24 -25.84
C ILE A 180 45.02 3.80 -24.83
N ALA A 181 45.13 3.20 -23.65
CA ALA A 181 46.13 3.58 -22.65
C ALA A 181 47.55 3.23 -23.12
N ARG A 182 47.74 2.10 -23.80
CA ARG A 182 49.02 1.69 -24.40
C ARG A 182 49.40 2.51 -25.63
N SER A 183 48.44 3.06 -26.38
CA SER A 183 48.72 3.91 -27.55
C SER A 183 49.01 5.37 -27.20
N ARG A 184 48.95 5.76 -25.92
CA ARG A 184 49.40 7.06 -25.41
C ARG A 184 50.65 6.87 -24.56
N GLY A 185 51.72 6.41 -25.20
CA GLY A 185 53.04 6.42 -24.59
C GLY A 185 53.69 7.78 -24.79
N GLU A 186 53.78 8.57 -23.73
CA GLU A 186 54.93 9.43 -23.41
C GLU A 186 55.01 9.50 -21.87
N PRO A 187 56.16 9.18 -21.25
CA PRO A 187 56.36 9.41 -19.83
C PRO A 187 56.66 10.92 -19.63
N ASP A 188 56.16 11.50 -18.54
CA ASP A 188 56.46 12.85 -18.05
C ASP A 188 55.85 14.08 -18.75
N ALA A 189 54.51 14.19 -18.72
CA ALA A 189 53.83 15.49 -18.85
C ALA A 189 52.82 15.72 -17.72
N LEU A 190 53.00 16.82 -16.97
CA LEU A 190 52.09 17.28 -15.91
C LEU A 190 50.65 17.37 -16.43
N LYS A 191 49.70 16.79 -15.67
CA LYS A 191 48.26 16.79 -15.95
C LYS A 191 47.73 18.23 -16.02
N GLY A 192 47.69 18.83 -17.21
CA GLY A 192 47.22 20.20 -17.34
C GLY A 192 47.20 20.79 -18.74
N ALA A 193 46.89 20.03 -19.79
CA ALA A 193 46.62 20.64 -21.11
C ALA A 193 45.56 19.85 -21.88
N ARG A 194 44.54 20.56 -22.39
CA ARG A 194 43.60 20.04 -23.39
C ARG A 194 44.23 20.16 -24.77
N PRO A 195 44.16 19.15 -25.65
CA PRO A 195 44.66 19.31 -27.01
C PRO A 195 43.77 20.30 -27.78
N VAL A 196 44.41 21.33 -28.33
CA VAL A 196 43.79 22.33 -29.21
C VAL A 196 43.36 21.64 -30.49
N ARG A 197 42.08 21.76 -30.86
CA ARG A 197 41.59 21.32 -32.18
C ARG A 197 42.27 22.18 -33.25
N ARG A 198 43.19 21.61 -34.01
CA ARG A 198 43.58 22.18 -35.32
C ARG A 198 42.67 21.58 -36.39
N GLY A 199 41.87 22.44 -37.00
CA GLY A 199 41.17 22.15 -38.25
C GLY A 199 42.08 22.43 -39.45
N ALA A 200 41.83 21.67 -40.51
CA ALA A 200 42.03 21.94 -41.94
C ALA A 200 41.42 20.70 -42.64
N GLU A 201 40.26 20.83 -43.31
CA GLU A 201 40.14 21.00 -44.77
C GLU A 201 40.51 19.69 -45.53
N GLN A 202 39.78 19.13 -46.48
CA GLN A 202 38.66 19.54 -47.36
C GLN A 202 38.00 18.26 -47.94
N CYS A 203 36.81 18.40 -48.52
CA CYS A 203 36.15 17.44 -49.41
C CYS A 203 37.04 16.96 -50.58
N SER A 204 36.89 15.72 -51.04
CA SER A 204 36.60 15.40 -52.46
C SER A 204 36.46 13.88 -52.72
N LEU A 205 35.39 13.58 -53.47
CA LEU A 205 35.01 12.38 -54.23
C LEU A 205 34.77 11.06 -53.47
#